data_AF-A0A3A8JSF7-F1
#
_entry.id   AF-A0A3A8JSF7-F1
#
_cell.length_a   1.000
_cell.length_b   1.000
_cell.length_c   1.000
_cell.angle_alpha   90.00
_cell.angle_beta   90.00
_cell.angle_gamma   90.00
#
_symmetry.space_group_name_H-M   'P 1'
#
loop_
_entity.id
_entity.type
_entity.pdbx_description
1 polymer ?
#
loop_
_entity_poly.entity_id
_entity_poly.type
_entity_poly.pdbx_seq_one_letter_code
_entity_poly.pdbx_strand_id
1 'polypeptide(L)'
;PPALVLPRRVAPATPGPEQVTAAAAALSLLQSRLKGPSWKVTRLARKARRALRALGGVDPAAHPALAAPFAALMAHVVRPKAEGRLPLRHALGLLSAVDVAAFQRATQVWTAAPAGLAPTGVAAARTLGDPELALRVTALLAERPDLRDGSEDAWAKRWTVLKPHVEAHLGSAGSSLAAFVGGVDAGGDAHLSKRLARLGA
;
A
#
# COMPACT_ATOMS: atom_id res chain seq x y z
N PRO A 1 17.98 -24.11 3.99
CA PRO A 1 18.53 -22.73 3.89
C PRO A 1 17.82 -21.85 4.94
N PRO A 2 18.51 -20.90 5.60
CA PRO A 2 17.86 -20.01 6.55
C PRO A 2 16.79 -19.16 5.84
N ALA A 3 15.63 -18.97 6.49
CA ALA A 3 14.55 -18.16 5.95
C ALA A 3 15.02 -16.71 5.78
N LEU A 4 14.87 -16.14 4.58
CA LEU A 4 15.20 -14.74 4.32
C LEU A 4 14.25 -13.84 5.12
N VAL A 5 14.75 -13.23 6.20
CA VAL A 5 13.96 -12.33 7.05
C VAL A 5 13.78 -10.97 6.36
N LEU A 6 12.54 -10.56 6.11
CA LEU A 6 12.22 -9.28 5.52
C LEU A 6 12.62 -8.11 6.45
N PRO A 7 13.35 -7.09 5.96
CA PRO A 7 13.65 -5.90 6.75
C PRO A 7 12.36 -5.19 7.16
N ARG A 8 12.27 -4.66 8.39
CA ARG A 8 11.08 -3.93 8.85
C ARG A 8 10.83 -2.66 8.01
N ARG A 9 9.56 -2.34 7.72
CA ARG A 9 9.17 -1.12 6.98
C ARG A 9 9.31 0.18 7.79
N VAL A 10 9.08 0.07 9.10
CA VAL A 10 9.01 1.17 10.05
C VAL A 10 9.85 0.78 11.26
N ALA A 11 10.65 1.74 11.75
CA ALA A 11 11.40 1.54 12.98
C ALA A 11 10.41 1.46 14.16
N PRO A 12 10.59 0.52 15.10
CA PRO A 12 9.71 0.41 16.25
C PRO A 12 9.77 1.67 17.12
N ALA A 13 8.62 2.05 17.68
CA ALA A 13 8.49 3.16 18.61
C ALA A 13 7.29 2.90 19.54
N THR A 14 7.31 3.51 20.72
CA THR A 14 6.16 3.50 21.64
C THR A 14 5.47 4.85 21.53
N PRO A 15 4.30 4.95 20.87
CA PRO A 15 3.66 6.23 20.63
C PRO A 15 3.07 6.83 21.91
N GLY A 16 3.32 8.13 22.12
CA GLY A 16 2.60 8.90 23.13
C GLY A 16 1.17 9.27 22.69
N PRO A 17 0.26 9.60 23.63
CA PRO A 17 -1.13 9.95 23.31
C PRO A 17 -1.25 11.18 22.38
N GLU A 18 -0.35 12.15 22.51
CA GLU A 18 -0.27 13.32 21.62
C GLU A 18 0.05 12.93 20.18
N GLN A 19 0.96 11.97 19.98
CA GLN A 19 1.35 11.50 18.64
C GLN A 19 0.20 10.75 17.97
N VAL A 20 -0.52 9.92 18.73
CA VAL A 20 -1.73 9.23 18.26
C VAL A 20 -2.79 10.25 17.84
N THR A 21 -3.02 11.29 18.65
CA THR A 21 -3.97 12.37 18.36
C THR A 21 -3.56 13.16 17.11
N ALA A 22 -2.28 13.50 16.97
CA ALA A 22 -1.76 14.20 15.79
C ALA A 22 -1.89 13.36 14.51
N ALA A 23 -1.67 12.05 14.59
CA ALA A 23 -1.86 11.13 13.47
C ALA A 23 -3.35 11.05 13.09
N ALA A 24 -4.26 10.92 14.05
CA ALA A 24 -5.71 10.93 13.81
C ALA A 24 -6.16 12.24 13.13
N ALA A 25 -5.70 13.39 13.63
CA ALA A 25 -6.01 14.69 13.05
C ALA A 25 -5.49 14.82 11.60
N ALA A 26 -4.29 14.30 11.32
CA ALA A 26 -3.73 14.31 9.97
C ALA A 26 -4.53 13.44 8.99
N LEU A 27 -5.06 12.30 9.45
CA LEU A 27 -5.95 11.42 8.67
C LEU A 27 -7.28 12.13 8.36
N SER A 28 -7.95 12.69 9.37
CA SER A 28 -9.21 13.42 9.19
C SER A 28 -9.05 14.64 8.27
N LEU A 29 -7.92 15.35 8.39
CA LEU A 29 -7.61 16.47 7.50
C LEU A 29 -7.39 16.01 6.05
N LEU A 30 -6.72 14.87 5.83
CA LEU A 30 -6.60 14.30 4.49
C LEU A 30 -7.98 13.96 3.92
N GLN A 31 -8.82 13.26 4.71
CA GLN A 31 -10.15 12.84 4.29
C GLN A 31 -11.03 14.02 3.86
N SER A 32 -11.08 15.09 4.66
CA SER A 32 -11.87 16.29 4.35
C SER A 32 -11.39 17.04 3.08
N ARG A 33 -10.21 16.71 2.56
CA ARG A 33 -9.60 17.38 1.40
C ARG A 33 -9.46 16.49 0.17
N LEU A 34 -10.03 15.28 0.17
CA LEU A 34 -9.94 14.35 -0.98
C LEU A 34 -10.57 14.89 -2.28
N LYS A 35 -11.57 15.79 -2.17
CA LYS A 35 -12.17 16.49 -3.33
C LYS A 35 -11.37 17.72 -3.79
N GLY A 36 -10.27 18.03 -3.10
CA GLY A 36 -9.43 19.19 -3.42
C GLY A 36 -8.42 18.94 -4.54
N PRO A 37 -7.56 19.93 -4.83
CA PRO A 37 -6.49 19.79 -5.82
C PRO A 37 -5.55 18.63 -5.50
N SER A 38 -5.12 17.91 -6.54
CA SER A 38 -4.27 16.71 -6.42
C SER A 38 -2.99 16.95 -5.62
N TRP A 39 -2.32 18.10 -5.82
CA TRP A 39 -1.11 18.48 -5.08
C TRP A 39 -1.37 18.61 -3.57
N LYS A 40 -2.56 19.09 -3.18
CA LYS A 40 -2.94 19.27 -1.77
C LYS A 40 -3.23 17.91 -1.12
N VAL A 41 -3.90 17.01 -1.84
CA VAL A 41 -4.11 15.61 -1.43
C VAL A 41 -2.76 14.92 -1.24
N THR A 42 -1.84 15.03 -2.21
CA THR A 42 -0.49 14.47 -2.10
C THR A 42 0.26 14.99 -0.88
N ARG A 43 0.25 16.31 -0.65
CA ARG A 43 0.90 16.93 0.52
C ARG A 43 0.33 16.41 1.84
N LEU A 44 -0.99 16.33 1.95
CA LEU A 44 -1.65 15.84 3.17
C LEU A 44 -1.43 14.34 3.39
N ALA A 45 -1.44 13.53 2.32
CA ALA A 45 -1.11 12.11 2.39
C ALA A 45 0.32 11.87 2.89
N ARG A 46 1.28 12.70 2.45
CA ARG A 46 2.65 12.68 2.98
C ARG A 46 2.70 13.04 4.47
N LYS A 47 1.97 14.07 4.89
CA LYS A 47 1.90 14.48 6.29
C LYS A 47 1.31 13.37 7.16
N ALA A 48 0.17 12.80 6.77
CA ALA A 48 -0.46 11.68 7.46
C ALA A 48 0.46 10.45 7.52
N ARG A 49 1.12 10.09 6.41
CA ARG A 49 2.10 8.99 6.39
C ARG A 49 3.25 9.22 7.37
N ARG A 50 3.80 10.44 7.44
CA ARG A 50 4.89 10.76 8.39
C ARG A 50 4.42 10.63 9.84
N ALA A 51 3.22 11.14 10.15
CA ALA A 51 2.63 11.00 11.48
C ALA A 51 2.43 9.53 11.86
N LEU A 52 1.92 8.69 10.95
CA LEU A 52 1.79 7.25 11.17
C LEU A 52 3.13 6.54 11.36
N ARG A 53 4.16 6.88 10.56
CA ARG A 53 5.50 6.28 10.71
C ARG A 53 6.11 6.58 12.07
N ALA A 54 5.83 7.75 12.65
CA ALA A 54 6.31 8.11 13.98
C ALA A 54 5.70 7.24 15.09
N LEU A 55 4.59 6.55 14.82
CA LEU A 55 3.97 5.64 15.77
C LEU A 55 4.63 4.27 15.83
N GLY A 56 5.59 3.98 14.95
CA GLY A 56 6.39 2.76 15.06
C GLY A 56 5.80 1.51 14.40
N GLY A 57 4.87 1.66 13.46
CA GLY A 57 4.27 0.53 12.75
C GLY A 57 3.14 -0.17 13.51
N VAL A 58 2.43 0.55 14.38
CA VAL A 58 1.27 0.06 15.13
C VAL A 58 0.11 -0.37 14.23
N ASP A 59 -0.76 -1.24 14.74
CA ASP A 59 -2.07 -1.50 14.13
C ASP A 59 -3.04 -0.34 14.47
N PRO A 60 -3.55 0.42 13.48
CA PRO A 60 -4.54 1.47 13.72
C PRO A 60 -5.82 0.97 14.42
N ALA A 61 -6.19 -0.31 14.25
CA ALA A 61 -7.37 -0.88 14.90
C ALA A 61 -7.16 -1.09 16.42
N ALA A 62 -5.93 -1.19 16.89
CA ALA A 62 -5.60 -1.28 18.31
C ALA A 62 -5.68 0.08 19.03
N HIS A 63 -5.85 1.18 18.29
CA HIS A 63 -5.95 2.53 18.84
C HIS A 63 -7.33 3.14 18.49
N PRO A 64 -8.24 3.32 19.48
CA PRO A 64 -9.59 3.82 19.22
C PRO A 64 -9.62 5.14 18.42
N ALA A 65 -8.68 6.04 18.69
CA ALA A 65 -8.56 7.33 17.99
C ALA A 65 -8.15 7.20 16.51
N LEU A 66 -7.50 6.11 16.11
CA LEU A 66 -7.04 5.87 14.73
C LEU A 66 -7.96 4.95 13.94
N ALA A 67 -8.64 4.02 14.62
CA ALA A 67 -9.42 2.96 13.99
C ALA A 67 -10.43 3.51 12.97
N ALA A 68 -11.32 4.41 13.41
CA ALA A 68 -12.37 4.96 12.54
C ALA A 68 -11.81 5.87 11.43
N PRO A 69 -10.94 6.87 11.69
CA PRO A 69 -10.38 7.71 10.62
C PRO A 69 -9.58 6.92 9.58
N PHE A 70 -8.83 5.91 10.00
CA PHE A 70 -8.04 5.09 9.10
C PHE A 70 -8.93 4.21 8.22
N ALA A 71 -9.91 3.51 8.82
CA ALA A 71 -10.85 2.68 8.08
C ALA A 71 -11.68 3.51 7.08
N ALA A 72 -12.14 4.70 7.48
CA ALA A 72 -12.86 5.61 6.60
C ALA A 72 -12.02 5.99 5.38
N LEU A 73 -10.74 6.39 5.57
CA LEU A 73 -9.83 6.69 4.46
C LEU A 73 -9.61 5.50 3.53
N MET A 74 -9.50 4.27 4.05
CA MET A 74 -9.34 3.08 3.20
C MET A 74 -10.59 2.80 2.38
N ALA A 75 -11.79 3.09 2.89
CA ALA A 75 -13.04 2.98 2.13
C ALA A 75 -13.11 3.98 0.97
N HIS A 76 -12.44 5.14 1.07
CA HIS A 76 -12.38 6.12 -0.03
C HIS A 76 -11.59 5.62 -1.26
N VAL A 77 -10.84 4.52 -1.17
CA VAL A 77 -10.08 3.98 -2.33
C VAL A 77 -10.99 3.43 -3.41
N VAL A 78 -12.14 2.89 -3.01
CA VAL A 78 -13.14 2.27 -3.89
C VAL A 78 -14.37 3.15 -4.12
N ARG A 79 -14.27 4.45 -3.81
CA ARG A 79 -15.33 5.41 -4.16
C ARG A 79 -15.17 5.94 -5.58
N PRO A 80 -16.27 6.38 -6.21
CA PRO A 80 -16.20 7.18 -7.44
C PRO A 80 -15.33 8.42 -7.27
N LYS A 81 -14.66 8.85 -8.35
CA LYS A 81 -13.76 10.01 -8.32
C LYS A 81 -14.48 11.29 -7.85
N ALA A 82 -15.72 11.49 -8.28
CA ALA A 82 -16.57 12.64 -7.91
C ALA A 82 -16.85 12.73 -6.39
N GLU A 83 -16.78 11.59 -5.68
CA GLU A 83 -17.03 11.52 -4.24
C GLU A 83 -15.78 11.71 -3.39
N GLY A 84 -14.63 11.97 -4.02
CA GLY A 84 -13.34 12.10 -3.33
C GLY A 84 -12.68 10.74 -3.15
N ARG A 85 -12.32 10.10 -4.27
CA ARG A 85 -11.54 8.86 -4.27
C ARG A 85 -10.12 9.11 -3.74
N LEU A 86 -9.66 8.30 -2.78
CA LEU A 86 -8.26 8.29 -2.37
C LEU A 86 -7.44 7.51 -3.42
N PRO A 87 -6.43 8.12 -4.07
CA PRO A 87 -5.59 7.39 -5.01
C PRO A 87 -4.85 6.22 -4.33
N LEU A 88 -4.85 5.05 -4.98
CA LEU A 88 -4.28 3.80 -4.42
C LEU A 88 -2.84 3.97 -3.91
N ARG A 89 -1.99 4.68 -4.65
CA ARG A 89 -0.60 4.97 -4.24
C ARG A 89 -0.51 5.65 -2.86
N HIS A 90 -1.47 6.52 -2.52
CA HIS A 90 -1.48 7.22 -1.24
C HIS A 90 -1.98 6.29 -0.14
N ALA A 91 -3.01 5.48 -0.42
CA ALA A 91 -3.49 4.45 0.50
C ALA A 91 -2.38 3.45 0.84
N LEU A 92 -1.68 2.91 -0.16
CA LEU A 92 -0.54 2.00 0.05
C LEU A 92 0.62 2.67 0.78
N GLY A 93 0.84 3.98 0.57
CA GLY A 93 1.79 4.77 1.33
C GLY A 93 1.45 4.85 2.83
N LEU A 94 0.17 5.03 3.17
CA LEU A 94 -0.33 5.03 4.55
C LEU A 94 -0.23 3.62 5.16
N LEU A 95 -0.65 2.59 4.42
CA LEU A 95 -0.58 1.19 4.85
C LEU A 95 0.87 0.72 5.08
N SER A 96 1.81 1.21 4.29
CA SER A 96 3.25 0.94 4.48
C SER A 96 3.83 1.57 5.77
N ALA A 97 3.09 2.44 6.45
CA ALA A 97 3.50 3.11 7.68
C ALA A 97 2.95 2.47 8.96
N VAL A 98 2.09 1.46 8.83
CA VAL A 98 1.38 0.80 9.94
C VAL A 98 1.54 -0.71 9.85
N ASP A 99 0.96 -1.44 10.80
CA ASP A 99 0.94 -2.91 10.79
C ASP A 99 0.26 -3.48 9.54
N VAL A 100 0.72 -4.66 9.10
CA VAL A 100 0.22 -5.33 7.89
C VAL A 100 -1.24 -5.79 8.01
N ALA A 101 -1.75 -6.00 9.24
CA ALA A 101 -3.16 -6.32 9.47
C ALA A 101 -4.10 -5.24 8.91
N ALA A 102 -3.65 -3.98 8.88
CA ALA A 102 -4.40 -2.89 8.24
C ALA A 102 -4.56 -3.09 6.73
N PHE A 103 -3.55 -3.64 6.05
CA PHE A 103 -3.61 -3.97 4.62
C PHE A 103 -4.56 -5.14 4.35
N GLN A 104 -4.54 -6.16 5.21
CA GLN A 104 -5.47 -7.28 5.08
C GLN A 104 -6.93 -6.83 5.16
N ARG A 105 -7.27 -5.99 6.16
CA ARG A 105 -8.62 -5.42 6.31
C ARG A 105 -8.99 -4.48 5.16
N ALA A 106 -8.08 -3.60 4.76
CA ALA A 106 -8.32 -2.68 3.64
C ALA A 106 -8.60 -3.44 2.34
N THR A 107 -7.81 -4.46 2.04
CA THR A 107 -7.97 -5.24 0.81
C THR A 107 -9.24 -6.08 0.80
N GLN A 108 -9.71 -6.59 1.94
CA GLN A 108 -11.04 -7.23 2.03
C GLN A 108 -12.15 -6.29 1.57
N VAL A 109 -12.10 -5.03 2.01
CA VAL A 109 -13.05 -3.99 1.56
C VAL A 109 -12.90 -3.71 0.07
N TRP A 110 -11.67 -3.65 -0.44
CA TRP A 110 -11.43 -3.31 -1.83
C TRP A 110 -11.81 -4.40 -2.82
N THR A 111 -11.64 -5.67 -2.46
CA THR A 111 -12.01 -6.81 -3.29
C THR A 111 -13.51 -7.08 -3.28
N ALA A 112 -14.22 -6.65 -2.24
CA ALA A 112 -15.68 -6.71 -2.17
C ALA A 112 -16.38 -5.55 -2.89
N ALA A 113 -15.64 -4.57 -3.40
CA ALA A 113 -16.21 -3.44 -4.12
C ALA A 113 -16.71 -3.84 -5.52
N PRO A 114 -17.70 -3.11 -6.08
CA PRO A 114 -18.18 -3.36 -7.44
C PRO A 114 -17.05 -3.35 -8.49
N ALA A 115 -17.22 -4.18 -9.52
CA ALA A 115 -16.32 -4.23 -10.67
C ALA A 115 -16.14 -2.82 -11.28
N GLY A 116 -14.89 -2.41 -11.50
CA GLY A 116 -14.52 -1.06 -11.97
C GLY A 116 -14.15 -0.06 -10.87
N LEU A 117 -14.52 -0.32 -9.61
CA LEU A 117 -14.08 0.48 -8.45
C LEU A 117 -12.93 -0.19 -7.68
N ALA A 118 -12.89 -1.52 -7.69
CA ALA A 118 -11.80 -2.31 -7.13
C ALA A 118 -10.45 -1.92 -7.79
N PRO A 119 -9.37 -1.73 -7.01
CA PRO A 119 -8.08 -1.38 -7.60
C PRO A 119 -7.42 -2.60 -8.26
N THR A 120 -7.06 -2.46 -9.53
CA THR A 120 -6.39 -3.50 -10.31
C THR A 120 -5.06 -3.92 -9.68
N GLY A 121 -4.73 -5.22 -9.74
CA GLY A 121 -3.49 -5.78 -9.19
C GLY A 121 -3.51 -6.05 -7.67
N VAL A 122 -4.48 -5.53 -6.91
CA VAL A 122 -4.61 -5.82 -5.47
C VAL A 122 -4.96 -7.29 -5.24
N ALA A 123 -5.91 -7.84 -5.98
CA ALA A 123 -6.32 -9.24 -5.86
C ALA A 123 -5.16 -10.19 -6.21
N ALA A 124 -4.40 -9.86 -7.25
CA ALA A 124 -3.27 -10.66 -7.70
C ALA A 124 -2.14 -10.68 -6.67
N ALA A 125 -1.75 -9.55 -6.08
CA ALA A 125 -0.72 -9.55 -5.04
C ALA A 125 -1.10 -10.38 -3.79
N ARG A 126 -2.40 -10.59 -3.54
CA ARG A 126 -2.86 -11.47 -2.45
C ARG A 126 -2.66 -12.95 -2.73
N THR A 127 -2.50 -13.38 -3.97
CA THR A 127 -2.20 -14.80 -4.30
C THR A 127 -0.82 -15.21 -3.80
N LEU A 128 0.04 -14.25 -3.45
CA LEU A 128 1.28 -14.52 -2.73
C LEU A 128 1.02 -15.22 -1.39
N GLY A 129 -0.11 -15.00 -0.71
CA GLY A 129 -0.40 -15.66 0.56
C GLY A 129 0.39 -15.13 1.77
N ASP A 130 1.49 -14.39 1.55
CA ASP A 130 2.18 -13.61 2.58
C ASP A 130 1.69 -12.15 2.55
N PRO A 131 1.05 -11.64 3.64
CA PRO A 131 0.48 -10.29 3.67
C PRO A 131 1.52 -9.17 3.52
N GLU A 132 2.74 -9.39 4.02
CA GLU A 132 3.82 -8.41 4.05
C GLU A 132 4.40 -8.23 2.63
N LEU A 133 4.68 -9.34 1.95
CA LEU A 133 5.08 -9.38 0.55
C LEU A 133 3.97 -8.82 -0.34
N ALA A 134 2.72 -9.23 -0.12
CA ALA A 134 1.58 -8.73 -0.86
C ALA A 134 1.47 -7.20 -0.79
N LEU A 135 1.59 -6.59 0.40
CA LEU A 135 1.60 -5.14 0.55
C LEU A 135 2.75 -4.49 -0.22
N ARG A 136 3.98 -4.99 -0.06
CA ARG A 136 5.17 -4.39 -0.69
C ARG A 136 5.15 -4.51 -2.22
N VAL A 137 4.74 -5.66 -2.74
CA VAL A 137 4.57 -5.88 -4.20
C VAL A 137 3.46 -4.99 -4.73
N THR A 138 2.30 -4.92 -4.06
CA THR A 138 1.21 -4.02 -4.47
C THR A 138 1.68 -2.57 -4.49
N ALA A 139 2.47 -2.14 -3.49
CA ALA A 139 3.03 -0.79 -3.43
C ALA A 139 3.99 -0.49 -4.59
N LEU A 140 4.83 -1.45 -4.99
CA LEU A 140 5.72 -1.32 -6.15
C LEU A 140 4.96 -1.28 -7.47
N LEU A 141 3.91 -2.08 -7.62
CA LEU A 141 3.05 -2.09 -8.80
C LEU A 141 2.27 -0.78 -8.95
N ALA A 142 1.78 -0.22 -7.84
CA ALA A 142 1.04 1.04 -7.82
C ALA A 142 1.91 2.30 -7.97
N GLU A 143 3.23 2.16 -7.94
CA GLU A 143 4.14 3.29 -8.02
C GLU A 143 4.29 3.81 -9.45
N ARG A 144 4.06 5.11 -9.60
CA ARG A 144 4.10 5.86 -10.86
C ARG A 144 5.32 6.79 -10.88
N PRO A 145 6.43 6.37 -11.52
CA PRO A 145 7.70 7.09 -11.55
C PRO A 145 7.67 8.29 -12.52
N ASP A 146 6.73 8.26 -13.47
CA ASP A 146 6.39 9.31 -14.42
C ASP A 146 5.76 10.54 -13.74
N LEU A 147 5.26 10.38 -12.52
CA LEU A 147 4.78 11.50 -11.71
C LEU A 147 5.96 12.15 -10.99
N ARG A 148 5.89 13.49 -10.81
CA ARG A 148 6.92 14.37 -10.18
C ARG A 148 7.55 13.87 -8.87
N ASP A 149 6.90 12.91 -8.20
CA ASP A 149 7.26 12.41 -6.88
C ASP A 149 7.74 10.94 -6.88
N GLY A 150 7.79 10.30 -8.04
CA GLY A 150 8.29 8.94 -8.21
C GLY A 150 9.74 8.92 -8.69
N SER A 151 10.44 7.81 -8.43
CA SER A 151 11.83 7.63 -8.83
C SER A 151 12.05 6.20 -9.29
N GLU A 152 12.47 6.02 -10.54
CA GLU A 152 12.80 4.69 -11.06
C GLU A 152 13.96 4.06 -10.31
N ASP A 153 14.96 4.84 -9.92
CA ASP A 153 16.08 4.33 -9.13
C ASP A 153 15.63 3.85 -7.76
N ALA A 154 14.75 4.61 -7.10
CA ALA A 154 14.21 4.22 -5.80
C ALA A 154 13.31 2.98 -5.91
N TRP A 155 12.55 2.86 -7.01
CA TRP A 155 11.76 1.68 -7.32
C TRP A 155 12.67 0.46 -7.52
N ALA A 156 13.72 0.59 -8.36
CA ALA A 156 14.65 -0.49 -8.67
C ALA A 156 15.37 -0.97 -7.41
N LYS A 157 15.88 -0.06 -6.58
CA LYS A 157 16.52 -0.41 -5.29
C LYS A 157 15.58 -1.18 -4.37
N ARG A 158 14.31 -0.79 -4.27
CA ARG A 158 13.32 -1.52 -3.47
C ARG A 158 13.02 -2.89 -4.05
N TRP A 159 12.93 -3.00 -5.38
CA TRP A 159 12.69 -4.28 -6.03
C TRP A 159 13.88 -5.24 -5.85
N THR A 160 15.12 -4.77 -6.02
CA THR A 160 16.34 -5.57 -5.77
C THR A 160 16.37 -6.15 -4.37
N VAL A 161 15.95 -5.38 -3.35
CA VAL A 161 15.88 -5.88 -1.97
C VAL A 161 14.73 -6.89 -1.80
N LEU A 162 13.60 -6.69 -2.46
CA LEU A 162 12.38 -7.51 -2.27
C LEU A 162 12.38 -8.81 -3.09
N LYS A 163 12.95 -8.80 -4.30
CA LYS A 163 12.93 -9.89 -5.28
C LYS A 163 13.35 -11.24 -4.68
N PRO A 164 14.48 -11.36 -3.95
CA PRO A 164 14.89 -12.63 -3.36
C PRO A 164 13.87 -13.21 -2.37
N HIS A 165 13.16 -12.35 -1.62
CA HIS A 165 12.14 -12.81 -0.68
C HIS A 165 10.87 -13.29 -1.40
N VAL A 166 10.48 -12.61 -2.48
CA VAL A 166 9.36 -13.02 -3.32
C VAL A 166 9.66 -14.35 -4.01
N GLU A 167 10.86 -14.50 -4.59
CA GLU A 167 11.28 -15.74 -5.24
C GLU A 167 11.38 -16.90 -4.25
N ALA A 168 11.96 -16.68 -3.07
CA ALA A 168 12.03 -17.72 -2.03
C ALA A 168 10.63 -18.14 -1.56
N HIS A 169 9.72 -17.19 -1.38
CA HIS A 169 8.34 -17.46 -0.96
C HIS A 169 7.52 -18.18 -2.04
N LEU A 170 7.64 -17.76 -3.29
CA LEU A 170 6.99 -18.45 -4.41
C LEU A 170 7.55 -19.86 -4.57
N GLY A 171 8.87 -20.03 -4.46
CA GLY A 171 9.53 -21.33 -4.55
C GLY A 171 9.09 -22.29 -3.45
N SER A 172 8.93 -21.83 -2.20
CA SER A 172 8.40 -22.67 -1.12
C SER A 172 6.94 -23.04 -1.32
N ALA A 173 6.18 -22.23 -2.06
CA ALA A 173 4.80 -22.49 -2.46
C ALA A 173 4.67 -23.27 -3.80
N GLY A 174 5.78 -23.74 -4.39
CA GLY A 174 5.77 -24.50 -5.66
C GLY A 174 5.46 -23.66 -6.90
N SER A 175 5.66 -22.35 -6.82
CA SER A 175 5.43 -21.38 -7.88
C SER A 175 6.73 -20.67 -8.28
N SER A 176 6.65 -19.79 -9.28
CA SER A 176 7.77 -18.98 -9.74
C SER A 176 7.36 -17.53 -9.93
N LEU A 177 8.33 -16.62 -9.92
CA LEU A 177 8.09 -15.20 -10.19
C LEU A 177 7.46 -14.98 -11.57
N ALA A 178 7.90 -15.73 -12.58
CA ALA A 178 7.34 -15.68 -13.93
C ALA A 178 5.87 -16.13 -13.95
N ALA A 179 5.54 -17.23 -13.26
CA ALA A 179 4.16 -17.71 -13.14
C ALA A 179 3.27 -16.70 -12.39
N PHE A 180 3.78 -16.12 -11.31
CA PHE A 180 3.07 -15.07 -10.57
C PHE A 180 2.78 -13.85 -11.46
N VAL A 181 3.79 -13.30 -12.15
CA VAL A 181 3.64 -12.14 -13.03
C VAL A 181 2.69 -12.43 -14.19
N GLY A 182 2.81 -13.60 -14.83
CA GLY A 182 1.94 -14.02 -15.94
C GLY A 182 0.49 -14.27 -15.51
N GLY A 183 0.24 -14.60 -14.24
CA GLY A 183 -1.10 -14.78 -13.69
C GLY A 183 -1.81 -13.48 -13.26
N VAL A 184 -1.13 -12.33 -13.30
CA VAL A 184 -1.74 -11.04 -12.93
C VAL A 184 -2.46 -10.43 -14.12
N ASP A 185 -3.79 -10.35 -14.03
CA ASP A 185 -4.57 -9.55 -14.98
C ASP A 185 -4.40 -8.05 -14.71
N ALA A 186 -3.85 -7.34 -15.70
CA ALA A 186 -3.66 -5.90 -15.64
C ALA A 186 -4.94 -5.11 -16.01
N GLY A 187 -6.01 -5.76 -16.46
CA GLY A 187 -7.30 -5.13 -16.75
C GLY A 187 -7.23 -3.97 -17.75
N GLY A 188 -6.25 -3.99 -18.66
CA GLY A 188 -5.96 -2.92 -19.61
C GLY A 188 -5.17 -1.72 -19.04
N ASP A 189 -4.75 -1.72 -17.78
CA ASP A 189 -3.90 -0.67 -17.22
C ASP A 189 -2.46 -0.81 -17.75
N ALA A 190 -2.13 0.01 -18.76
CA ALA A 190 -0.81 0.03 -19.39
C ALA A 190 0.34 0.29 -18.41
N HIS A 191 0.11 1.03 -17.32
CA HIS A 191 1.13 1.25 -16.29
C HIS A 191 1.38 -0.03 -15.50
N LEU A 192 0.31 -0.70 -15.08
CA LEU A 192 0.42 -1.97 -14.38
C LEU A 192 1.12 -3.02 -15.23
N SER A 193 0.78 -3.13 -16.52
CA SER A 193 1.46 -4.04 -17.47
C SER A 193 2.96 -3.76 -17.56
N LYS A 194 3.36 -2.48 -17.66
CA LYS A 194 4.78 -2.09 -17.66
C LYS A 194 5.49 -2.47 -16.37
N ARG A 195 4.83 -2.31 -15.22
CA ARG A 195 5.40 -2.70 -13.92
C ARG A 195 5.53 -4.21 -13.79
N LEU A 196 4.54 -4.97 -14.22
CA LEU A 196 4.58 -6.44 -14.23
C LEU A 196 5.72 -6.97 -15.10
N ALA A 197 5.87 -6.44 -16.32
CA ALA A 197 6.98 -6.79 -17.19
C ALA A 197 8.34 -6.51 -16.54
N ARG A 198 8.46 -5.40 -15.80
CA ARG A 198 9.68 -5.04 -15.08
C ARG A 198 9.94 -5.87 -13.82
N LEU A 199 8.91 -6.40 -13.17
CA LEU A 199 9.08 -7.37 -12.09
C LEU A 199 9.61 -8.70 -12.61
N GLY A 200 9.15 -9.12 -13.80
CA GLY A 200 9.56 -10.38 -14.44
C GLY A 200 10.94 -10.36 -15.11
N ALA A 201 11.54 -9.17 -15.27
CA ALA A 201 12.92 -9.00 -15.74
C ALA A 201 13.95 -9.26 -14.62
#